data_AF-A0A952FB66-F1
#
_entry.id   AF-A0A952FB66-F1
#
_cell.length_a   1.000
_cell.length_b   1.000
_cell.length_c   1.000
_cell.angle_alpha   90.00
_cell.angle_beta   90.00
_cell.angle_gamma   90.00
#
_symmetry.space_group_name_H-M   'P 1'
#
loop_
_entity.id
_entity.type
_entity.pdbx_description
1 polymer ?
#
loop_
_entity_poly.entity_id
_entity_poly.type
_entity_poly.pdbx_seq_one_letter_code
_entity_poly.pdbx_strand_id
1 'polypeptide(L)'
;FTRTPLGRILNAVRDNPERVEFIGYNTQRVRYYAFIIAGFFAGIGGGLAAINSEIVTAEVVSGVRSGSLLLFTFLGGATFFFGPIIGAGLLVLALILLSELSMAWLLYVGLIFLFMVMYAPGGIASLIMMNLRIASFGKLRELWVGYLGLALTALTALVGAAAMVEMIYHLQLNAALGAELGFMGVRLNATNINSWLGAGFVLITGLGLFELTRRQFLTQWGEIQDEIEKEIKRRELL
;
A
#
# COMPACT_ATOMS: atom_id res chain seq x y z
N PHE A 1 11.39 9.10 17.33
CA PHE A 1 12.36 7.99 17.44
C PHE A 1 13.60 8.19 16.55
N THR A 2 13.46 8.44 15.24
CA THR A 2 14.60 8.58 14.30
C THR A 2 15.58 9.72 14.59
N ARG A 3 15.16 10.74 15.36
CA ARG A 3 16.01 11.87 15.77
C ARG A 3 16.76 11.67 17.10
N THR A 4 16.51 10.58 17.83
CA THR A 4 17.21 10.30 19.09
C THR A 4 18.58 9.65 18.83
N PRO A 5 19.54 9.71 19.77
CA PRO A 5 20.86 9.08 19.61
C PRO A 5 20.77 7.59 19.27
N LEU A 6 19.87 6.87 19.96
CA LEU A 6 19.60 5.45 19.72
C LEU A 6 19.00 5.20 18.33
N GLY A 7 18.08 6.04 17.87
CA GLY A 7 17.52 5.93 16.52
C GLY A 7 18.56 6.17 15.42
N ARG A 8 19.47 7.14 15.62
CA ARG A 8 20.56 7.43 14.67
C ARG A 8 21.55 6.28 14.56
N ILE A 9 21.96 5.68 15.68
CA ILE A 9 22.89 4.53 15.64
C ILE A 9 22.24 3.29 15.03
N LEU A 10 20.93 3.06 15.26
CA LEU A 10 20.19 1.98 14.60
C LEU A 10 20.17 2.14 13.08
N ASN A 11 19.89 3.35 12.59
CA ASN A 11 19.95 3.64 11.16
C ASN A 11 21.37 3.44 10.60
N ALA A 12 22.39 3.89 11.32
CA ALA A 12 23.78 3.70 10.91
C ALA A 12 24.17 2.20 10.83
N VAL A 13 23.76 1.38 11.80
CA VAL A 13 24.00 -0.07 11.80
C VAL A 13 23.24 -0.78 10.67
N ARG A 14 22.06 -0.28 10.29
CA ARG A 14 21.30 -0.78 9.14
C ARG A 14 22.00 -0.47 7.83
N ASP A 15 22.51 0.75 7.67
CA ASP A 15 23.06 1.22 6.40
C ASP A 15 24.49 0.70 6.16
N ASN A 16 25.37 0.71 7.17
CA ASN A 16 26.69 0.10 7.08
C ASN A 16 27.22 -0.33 8.48
N PRO A 17 27.07 -1.61 8.86
CA PRO A 17 27.51 -2.09 10.18
C PRO A 17 29.03 -2.01 10.37
N GLU A 18 29.81 -2.26 9.31
CA GLU A 18 31.27 -2.24 9.36
C GLU A 18 31.79 -0.83 9.71
N ARG A 19 31.19 0.20 9.09
CA ARG A 19 31.51 1.61 9.39
C ARG A 19 31.19 2.01 10.83
N VAL A 20 30.14 1.44 11.40
CA VAL A 20 29.75 1.73 12.80
C VAL A 20 30.77 1.14 13.78
N GLU A 21 31.33 -0.02 13.46
CA GLU A 21 32.36 -0.67 14.26
C GLU A 21 33.66 0.15 14.29
N PHE A 22 34.04 0.76 13.15
CA PHE A 22 35.19 1.68 13.09
C PHE A 22 35.02 2.95 13.94
N ILE A 23 33.78 3.37 14.23
CA ILE A 23 33.49 4.53 15.09
C ILE A 23 33.47 4.11 16.59
N GLY A 24 33.74 2.83 16.89
CA GLY A 24 33.85 2.30 18.26
C GLY A 24 32.55 1.75 18.84
N TYR A 25 31.48 1.63 18.04
CA TYR A 25 30.21 1.06 18.48
C TYR A 25 30.13 -0.43 18.16
N ASN A 26 29.75 -1.24 19.16
CA ASN A 26 29.49 -2.66 18.95
C ASN A 26 28.11 -2.86 18.29
N THR A 27 28.11 -3.31 17.02
CA THR A 27 26.91 -3.54 16.21
C THR A 27 25.98 -4.61 16.79
N GLN A 28 26.55 -5.65 17.41
CA GLN A 28 25.80 -6.73 18.03
C GLN A 28 24.98 -6.24 19.23
N ARG A 29 25.55 -5.37 20.08
CA ARG A 29 24.82 -4.75 21.20
C ARG A 29 23.66 -3.90 20.71
N VAL A 30 23.87 -3.11 19.67
CA VAL A 30 22.82 -2.26 19.07
C VAL A 30 21.66 -3.12 18.54
N ARG A 31 21.97 -4.20 17.81
CA ARG A 31 20.95 -5.15 17.33
C ARG A 31 20.24 -5.88 18.47
N TYR A 32 20.94 -6.22 19.54
CA TYR A 32 20.36 -6.87 20.71
C TYR A 32 19.35 -5.96 21.43
N TYR A 33 19.67 -4.68 21.61
CA TYR A 33 18.72 -3.71 22.16
C TYR A 33 17.49 -3.54 21.24
N ALA A 34 17.69 -3.49 19.92
CA ALA A 34 16.59 -3.44 18.97
C ALA A 34 15.66 -4.66 19.11
N PHE A 35 16.24 -5.86 19.25
CA PHE A 35 15.51 -7.10 19.44
C PHE A 35 14.72 -7.12 20.75
N ILE A 36 15.31 -6.69 21.87
CA ILE A 36 14.60 -6.61 23.17
C ILE A 36 13.39 -5.67 23.06
N ILE A 37 13.58 -4.48 22.48
CA ILE A 37 12.51 -3.50 22.33
C ILE A 37 11.40 -4.05 21.42
N ALA A 38 11.76 -4.67 20.29
CA ALA A 38 10.79 -5.29 19.40
C ALA A 38 10.02 -6.43 20.10
N GLY A 39 10.72 -7.28 20.83
CA GLY A 39 10.14 -8.37 21.62
C GLY A 39 9.21 -7.88 22.73
N PHE A 40 9.53 -6.75 23.38
CA PHE A 40 8.66 -6.12 24.36
C PHE A 40 7.31 -5.69 23.74
N PHE A 41 7.33 -4.98 22.61
CA PHE A 41 6.11 -4.57 21.93
C PHE A 41 5.34 -5.75 21.33
N ALA A 42 6.04 -6.73 20.76
CA ALA A 42 5.42 -7.96 20.25
C ALA A 42 4.74 -8.75 21.38
N GLY A 43 5.36 -8.81 22.56
CA GLY A 43 4.81 -9.44 23.76
C GLY A 43 3.55 -8.74 24.27
N ILE A 44 3.55 -7.40 24.31
CA ILE A 44 2.35 -6.62 24.66
C ILE A 44 1.23 -6.88 23.65
N GLY A 45 1.53 -6.79 22.35
CA GLY A 45 0.55 -7.03 21.29
C GLY A 45 -0.01 -8.45 21.33
N GLY A 46 0.84 -9.46 21.53
CA GLY A 46 0.44 -10.86 21.67
C GLY A 46 -0.42 -11.10 22.92
N GLY A 47 -0.05 -10.48 24.06
CA GLY A 47 -0.84 -10.56 25.30
C GLY A 47 -2.24 -9.96 25.14
N LEU A 48 -2.34 -8.78 24.51
CA LEU A 48 -3.63 -8.16 24.18
C LEU A 48 -4.46 -9.02 23.22
N ALA A 49 -3.82 -9.61 22.21
CA ALA A 49 -4.50 -10.50 21.27
C ALA A 49 -5.02 -11.78 21.94
N ALA A 50 -4.26 -12.36 22.87
CA ALA A 50 -4.68 -13.53 23.64
C ALA A 50 -5.88 -13.23 24.55
N ILE A 51 -5.91 -12.05 25.18
CA ILE A 51 -7.06 -11.59 25.97
C ILE A 51 -8.29 -11.41 25.08
N ASN A 52 -8.11 -10.85 23.87
CA ASN A 52 -9.23 -10.60 22.95
C ASN A 52 -9.81 -11.87 22.33
N SER A 53 -8.97 -12.84 21.98
CA SER A 53 -9.40 -14.06 21.27
C SER A 53 -9.79 -15.20 22.21
N GLU A 54 -9.46 -15.11 23.51
CA GLU A 54 -9.68 -16.11 24.59
C GLU A 54 -9.11 -17.53 24.32
N ILE A 55 -8.60 -17.79 23.11
CA ILE A 55 -8.11 -19.06 22.62
C ILE A 55 -6.83 -18.80 21.82
N VAL A 56 -5.81 -19.64 22.03
CA VAL A 56 -4.59 -19.65 21.24
C VAL A 56 -4.45 -21.01 20.56
N THR A 57 -4.47 -21.00 19.22
CA THR A 57 -4.28 -22.21 18.40
C THR A 57 -2.90 -22.20 17.74
N ALA A 58 -2.50 -23.34 17.16
CA ALA A 58 -1.27 -23.43 16.37
C ALA A 58 -1.25 -22.48 15.15
N GLU A 59 -2.42 -22.00 14.70
CA GLU A 59 -2.54 -21.05 13.61
C GLU A 59 -1.96 -19.67 13.97
N VAL A 60 -2.06 -19.25 15.23
CA VAL A 60 -1.58 -17.94 15.69
C VAL A 60 -0.05 -17.83 15.57
N VAL A 61 0.64 -18.96 15.69
CA VAL A 61 2.11 -19.06 15.53
C VAL A 61 2.52 -19.53 14.12
N SER A 62 1.57 -19.62 13.19
CA SER A 62 1.85 -20.08 11.83
C SER A 62 2.65 -19.06 11.01
N GLY A 63 3.36 -19.58 10.01
CA GLY A 63 4.05 -18.75 9.01
C GLY A 63 3.07 -17.87 8.21
N VAL A 64 1.84 -18.33 7.99
CA VAL A 64 0.79 -17.56 7.30
C VAL A 64 0.40 -16.33 8.11
N ARG A 65 0.19 -16.48 9.44
CA ARG A 65 -0.09 -15.36 10.34
C ARG A 65 1.07 -14.37 10.41
N SER A 66 2.30 -14.88 10.40
CA SER A 66 3.50 -14.02 10.35
C SER A 66 3.59 -13.25 9.03
N GLY A 67 3.25 -13.90 7.91
CA GLY A 67 3.20 -13.29 6.59
C GLY A 67 2.16 -12.18 6.47
N SER A 68 0.97 -12.34 7.07
CA SER A 68 -0.05 -11.29 7.08
C SER A 68 0.36 -10.06 7.91
N LEU A 69 1.06 -10.25 9.02
CA LEU A 69 1.65 -9.14 9.79
C LEU A 69 2.72 -8.40 8.99
N LEU A 70 3.56 -9.11 8.22
CA LEU A 70 4.51 -8.48 7.30
C LEU A 70 3.78 -7.72 6.18
N LEU A 71 2.70 -8.27 5.62
CA LEU A 71 1.87 -7.58 4.64
C LEU A 71 1.33 -6.25 5.20
N PHE A 72 0.84 -6.23 6.44
CA PHE A 72 0.39 -5.00 7.10
C PHE A 72 1.53 -3.97 7.22
N THR A 73 2.74 -4.39 7.59
CA THR A 73 3.87 -3.48 7.77
C THR A 73 4.36 -2.92 6.44
N PHE A 74 4.43 -3.72 5.38
CA PHE A 74 4.83 -3.27 4.05
C PHE A 74 3.78 -2.36 3.42
N LEU A 75 2.50 -2.74 3.46
CA LEU A 75 1.39 -1.91 2.93
C LEU A 75 1.32 -0.56 3.63
N GLY A 76 1.44 -0.58 4.95
CA GLY A 76 1.43 0.62 5.76
C GLY A 76 2.68 1.49 5.63
N GLY A 77 3.84 0.86 5.40
CA GLY A 77 5.15 1.50 5.30
C GLY A 77 6.04 1.21 6.51
N ALA A 78 7.06 0.37 6.32
CA ALA A 78 7.96 -0.09 7.39
C ALA A 78 8.89 1.03 7.94
N THR A 79 9.02 2.15 7.23
CA THR A 79 9.87 3.28 7.62
C THR A 79 9.21 4.21 8.63
N PHE A 80 7.89 4.11 8.80
CA PHE A 80 7.10 4.96 9.70
C PHE A 80 6.53 4.15 10.86
N PHE A 81 6.60 4.71 12.07
CA PHE A 81 6.09 4.04 13.28
C PHE A 81 4.60 3.69 13.19
N PHE A 82 3.79 4.60 12.63
CA PHE A 82 2.35 4.39 12.44
C PHE A 82 1.99 3.62 11.17
N GLY A 83 2.98 3.32 10.31
CA GLY A 83 2.75 2.64 9.04
C GLY A 83 2.01 1.31 9.24
N PRO A 84 2.52 0.35 10.03
CA PRO A 84 1.86 -0.93 10.26
C PRO A 84 0.42 -0.83 10.78
N ILE A 85 0.10 0.20 11.57
CA ILE A 85 -1.25 0.43 12.09
C ILE A 85 -2.20 0.80 10.94
N ILE A 86 -1.77 1.73 10.07
CA ILE A 86 -2.51 2.13 8.88
C ILE A 86 -2.67 0.92 7.93
N GLY A 87 -1.60 0.16 7.73
CA GLY A 87 -1.61 -1.02 6.87
C GLY A 87 -2.53 -2.13 7.39
N ALA A 88 -2.56 -2.37 8.71
CA ALA A 88 -3.48 -3.31 9.32
C ALA A 88 -4.94 -2.89 9.12
N GLY A 89 -5.27 -1.62 9.40
CA GLY A 89 -6.62 -1.10 9.17
C GLY A 89 -7.06 -1.20 7.71
N LEU A 90 -6.19 -0.80 6.78
CA LEU A 90 -6.51 -0.85 5.35
C LEU A 90 -6.63 -2.27 4.82
N LEU A 91 -5.72 -3.18 5.18
CA LEU A 91 -5.80 -4.55 4.68
C LEU A 91 -7.00 -5.28 5.30
N VAL A 92 -7.32 -5.07 6.58
CA VAL A 92 -8.52 -5.65 7.20
C VAL A 92 -9.79 -5.11 6.53
N LEU A 93 -9.88 -3.80 6.29
CA LEU A 93 -11.02 -3.22 5.56
C LEU A 93 -11.10 -3.76 4.13
N ALA A 94 -9.97 -3.90 3.44
CA ALA A 94 -9.94 -4.49 2.10
C ALA A 94 -10.40 -5.95 2.13
N LEU A 95 -9.97 -6.76 3.11
CA LEU A 95 -10.41 -8.15 3.25
C LEU A 95 -11.93 -8.23 3.47
N ILE A 96 -12.49 -7.38 4.33
CA ILE A 96 -13.94 -7.36 4.60
C ILE A 96 -14.73 -6.92 3.35
N LEU A 97 -14.39 -5.75 2.79
CA LEU A 97 -15.14 -5.18 1.67
C LEU A 97 -15.00 -6.00 0.39
N LEU A 98 -13.79 -6.52 0.10
CA LEU A 98 -13.57 -7.34 -1.09
C LEU A 98 -14.20 -8.72 -0.95
N SER A 99 -14.26 -9.29 0.26
CA SER A 99 -14.93 -10.57 0.50
C SER A 99 -16.44 -10.49 0.26
N GLU A 100 -17.06 -9.32 0.46
CA GLU A 100 -18.47 -9.11 0.13
C GLU A 100 -18.69 -8.88 -1.36
N LEU A 101 -17.72 -8.24 -2.03
CA LEU A 101 -17.85 -7.87 -3.43
C LEU A 101 -17.55 -9.03 -4.39
N SER A 102 -16.55 -9.87 -4.10
CA SER A 102 -16.05 -10.86 -5.06
C SER A 102 -15.45 -12.10 -4.42
N MET A 103 -15.69 -13.26 -5.06
CA MET A 103 -15.02 -14.53 -4.70
C MET A 103 -13.50 -14.50 -4.97
N ALA A 104 -13.03 -13.58 -5.81
CA ALA A 104 -11.60 -13.40 -6.12
C ALA A 104 -10.87 -12.45 -5.14
N TRP A 105 -11.42 -12.21 -3.95
CA TRP A 105 -10.90 -11.24 -2.97
C TRP A 105 -9.41 -11.40 -2.63
N LEU A 106 -8.89 -12.64 -2.47
CA LEU A 106 -7.44 -12.85 -2.23
C LEU A 106 -6.58 -12.35 -3.40
N LEU A 107 -7.04 -12.52 -4.65
CA LEU A 107 -6.33 -12.03 -5.83
C LEU A 107 -6.26 -10.50 -5.81
N TYR A 108 -7.36 -9.83 -5.49
CA TYR A 108 -7.40 -8.37 -5.38
C TYR A 108 -6.49 -7.85 -4.26
N VAL A 109 -6.47 -8.49 -3.10
CA VAL A 109 -5.54 -8.14 -2.01
C VAL A 109 -4.09 -8.31 -2.45
N GLY A 110 -3.77 -9.40 -3.15
CA GLY A 110 -2.44 -9.63 -3.71
C GLY A 110 -2.03 -8.58 -4.76
N LEU A 111 -2.96 -8.19 -5.64
CA LEU A 111 -2.73 -7.13 -6.62
C LEU A 111 -2.50 -5.78 -5.96
N ILE A 112 -3.33 -5.39 -4.97
CA ILE A 112 -3.14 -4.16 -4.21
C ILE A 112 -1.76 -4.14 -3.56
N PHE A 113 -1.34 -5.26 -2.95
CA PHE A 113 -0.03 -5.39 -2.38
C PHE A 113 1.08 -5.23 -3.42
N LEU A 114 0.99 -5.91 -4.57
CA LEU A 114 1.97 -5.82 -5.65
C LEU A 114 2.09 -4.39 -6.18
N PHE A 115 0.96 -3.73 -6.44
CA PHE A 115 0.93 -2.34 -6.89
C PHE A 115 1.55 -1.39 -5.87
N MET A 116 1.28 -1.61 -4.59
CA MET A 116 1.88 -0.82 -3.51
C MET A 116 3.40 -1.01 -3.46
N VAL A 117 3.92 -2.24 -3.54
CA VAL A 117 5.37 -2.50 -3.57
C VAL A 117 6.03 -1.86 -4.80
N MET A 118 5.39 -1.95 -5.96
CA MET A 118 5.96 -1.48 -7.24
C MET A 118 5.97 0.04 -7.36
N TYR A 119 4.92 0.73 -6.89
CA TYR A 119 4.75 2.17 -7.08
C TYR A 119 4.95 3.00 -5.82
N ALA A 120 4.83 2.41 -4.64
CA ALA A 120 4.96 3.07 -3.35
C ALA A 120 5.88 2.28 -2.40
N PRO A 121 7.21 2.23 -2.66
CA PRO A 121 8.16 1.43 -1.88
C PRO A 121 8.26 1.84 -0.40
N GLY A 122 7.78 3.02 -0.03
CA GLY A 122 7.67 3.48 1.36
C GLY A 122 6.32 3.17 2.04
N GLY A 123 5.41 2.47 1.36
CA GLY A 123 4.05 2.20 1.79
C GLY A 123 3.16 3.44 1.84
N ILE A 124 1.95 3.27 2.34
CA ILE A 124 0.92 4.32 2.35
C ILE A 124 1.32 5.49 3.26
N ALA A 125 2.02 5.25 4.36
CA ALA A 125 2.53 6.30 5.22
C ALA A 125 3.49 7.26 4.49
N SER A 126 4.28 6.77 3.53
CA SER A 126 5.16 7.63 2.72
C SER A 126 4.39 8.58 1.83
N LEU A 127 3.31 8.11 1.20
CA LEU A 127 2.41 8.92 0.37
C LEU A 127 1.73 10.01 1.20
N ILE A 128 1.24 9.65 2.39
CA ILE A 128 0.61 10.60 3.31
C ILE A 128 1.61 11.70 3.72
N MET A 129 2.82 11.32 4.12
CA MET A 129 3.84 12.27 4.55
C MET A 129 4.28 13.21 3.41
N MET A 130 4.38 12.68 2.20
CA MET A 130 4.70 13.46 1.01
C MET A 130 3.62 14.51 0.73
N ASN A 131 2.35 14.13 0.83
CA ASN A 131 1.23 15.04 0.62
C ASN A 131 1.07 16.06 1.75
N LEU A 132 1.32 15.66 3.01
CA LEU A 132 1.30 16.57 4.17
C LEU A 132 2.36 17.68 4.03
N ARG A 133 3.53 17.37 3.48
CA ARG A 133 4.55 18.38 3.19
C ARG A 133 3.99 19.44 2.24
N ILE A 134 3.38 19.04 1.13
CA ILE A 134 2.80 20.00 0.16
C ILE A 134 1.61 20.76 0.75
N ALA A 135 0.80 20.11 1.59
CA ALA A 135 -0.30 20.75 2.31
C ALA A 135 0.19 21.94 3.16
N SER A 136 1.32 21.76 3.85
CA SER A 136 1.91 22.82 4.69
C SER A 136 2.34 24.07 3.91
N PHE A 137 2.62 23.93 2.61
CA PHE A 137 2.94 25.04 1.70
C PHE A 137 1.70 25.59 0.96
N GLY A 138 0.50 25.09 1.24
CA GLY A 138 -0.77 25.58 0.66
C GLY A 138 -1.02 25.19 -0.80
N LYS A 139 -0.09 24.50 -1.47
CA LYS A 139 -0.17 24.15 -2.90
C LYS A 139 -1.01 22.91 -3.23
N LEU A 140 -1.64 22.30 -2.24
CA LEU A 140 -2.43 21.08 -2.44
C LEU A 140 -3.64 21.31 -3.37
N ARG A 141 -4.19 22.54 -3.38
CA ARG A 141 -5.30 22.92 -4.28
C ARG A 141 -4.91 22.87 -5.76
N GLU A 142 -3.65 23.15 -6.09
CA GLU A 142 -3.15 23.12 -7.47
C GLU A 142 -3.06 21.68 -8.01
N LEU A 143 -2.83 20.70 -7.13
CA LEU A 143 -2.68 19.28 -7.49
C LEU A 143 -3.99 18.48 -7.47
N TRP A 144 -5.07 19.03 -6.90
CA TRP A 144 -6.32 18.27 -6.71
C TRP A 144 -6.94 17.79 -8.04
N VAL A 145 -6.85 18.61 -9.09
CA VAL A 145 -7.34 18.24 -10.44
C VAL A 145 -6.54 17.08 -11.02
N GLY A 146 -5.21 17.11 -10.85
CA GLY A 146 -4.33 16.01 -11.26
C GLY A 146 -4.61 14.73 -10.49
N TYR A 147 -4.84 14.82 -9.17
CA TYR A 147 -5.24 13.68 -8.35
C TYR A 147 -6.60 13.09 -8.78
N LEU A 148 -7.60 13.94 -9.04
CA LEU A 148 -8.90 13.49 -9.52
C LEU A 148 -8.80 12.82 -10.90
N GLY A 149 -8.05 13.41 -11.82
CA GLY A 149 -7.83 12.82 -13.15
C GLY A 149 -7.15 11.45 -13.06
N LEU A 150 -6.12 11.34 -12.23
CA LEU A 150 -5.44 10.06 -11.96
C LEU A 150 -6.39 9.04 -11.32
N ALA A 151 -7.15 9.44 -10.31
CA ALA A 151 -8.08 8.55 -9.62
C ALA A 151 -9.18 8.04 -10.56
N LEU A 152 -9.75 8.92 -11.39
CA LEU A 152 -10.81 8.55 -12.33
C LEU A 152 -10.30 7.59 -13.40
N THR A 153 -9.15 7.90 -14.02
CA THR A 153 -8.56 7.04 -15.06
C THR A 153 -8.10 5.70 -14.49
N ALA A 154 -7.50 5.68 -13.29
CA ALA A 154 -7.16 4.45 -12.59
C ALA A 154 -8.41 3.62 -12.28
N LEU A 155 -9.49 4.24 -11.80
CA LEU A 155 -10.74 3.55 -11.50
C LEU A 155 -11.34 2.91 -12.76
N THR A 156 -11.33 3.61 -13.90
CA THR A 156 -11.80 3.04 -15.17
C THR A 156 -10.97 1.82 -15.61
N ALA A 157 -9.65 1.88 -15.47
CA ALA A 157 -8.77 0.74 -15.76
C ALA A 157 -9.06 -0.44 -14.81
N LEU A 158 -9.22 -0.15 -13.51
CA LEU A 158 -9.52 -1.16 -12.50
C LEU A 158 -10.87 -1.83 -12.74
N VAL A 159 -11.90 -1.08 -13.17
CA VAL A 159 -13.21 -1.64 -13.52
C VAL A 159 -13.10 -2.62 -14.70
N GLY A 160 -12.33 -2.26 -15.73
CA GLY A 160 -12.06 -3.16 -16.86
C GLY A 160 -11.34 -4.43 -16.45
N ALA A 161 -10.30 -4.31 -15.62
CA ALA A 161 -9.56 -5.45 -15.09
C ALA A 161 -10.42 -6.33 -14.18
N ALA A 162 -11.19 -5.72 -13.28
CA ALA A 162 -12.07 -6.43 -12.36
C ALA A 162 -13.16 -7.21 -13.10
N ALA A 163 -13.78 -6.61 -14.13
CA ALA A 163 -14.74 -7.30 -14.98
C ALA A 163 -14.12 -8.56 -15.63
N MET A 164 -12.89 -8.47 -16.14
CA MET A 164 -12.20 -9.64 -16.70
C MET A 164 -11.92 -10.71 -15.65
N VAL A 165 -11.43 -10.32 -14.47
CA VAL A 165 -11.16 -11.24 -13.36
C VAL A 165 -12.43 -11.96 -12.90
N GLU A 166 -13.54 -11.23 -12.76
CA GLU A 166 -14.81 -11.81 -12.34
C GLU A 166 -15.40 -12.75 -13.39
N MET A 167 -15.28 -12.43 -14.68
CA MET A 167 -15.68 -13.36 -15.75
C MET A 167 -14.85 -14.66 -15.70
N ILE A 168 -13.54 -14.58 -15.44
CA ILE A 168 -12.68 -15.77 -15.25
C ILE A 168 -13.18 -16.61 -14.07
N TYR A 169 -13.37 -15.99 -12.91
CA TYR A 169 -13.77 -16.68 -11.68
C TYR A 169 -15.18 -17.28 -11.80
N HIS A 170 -16.10 -16.61 -12.48
CA HIS A 170 -17.45 -17.12 -12.70
C HIS A 170 -17.45 -18.37 -13.59
N LEU A 171 -16.61 -18.42 -14.63
CA LEU A 171 -16.43 -19.63 -15.44
C LEU A 171 -15.81 -20.80 -14.66
N GLN A 172 -14.96 -20.53 -13.68
CA GLN A 172 -14.30 -21.58 -12.90
C GLN A 172 -15.14 -22.11 -11.74
N LEU A 173 -15.85 -21.23 -11.03
CA LEU A 173 -16.52 -21.57 -9.76
C LEU A 173 -18.05 -21.66 -9.88
N ASN A 174 -18.65 -20.90 -10.81
CA ASN A 174 -20.10 -20.74 -10.90
C ASN A 174 -20.66 -21.19 -12.26
N ALA A 175 -19.93 -22.02 -13.01
CA ALA A 175 -20.40 -22.55 -14.31
C ALA A 175 -21.77 -23.25 -14.22
N ALA A 176 -22.13 -23.76 -13.04
CA ALA A 176 -23.42 -24.39 -12.76
C ALA A 176 -24.60 -23.40 -12.58
N LEU A 177 -24.34 -22.12 -12.30
CA LEU A 177 -25.35 -21.09 -12.00
C LEU A 177 -25.80 -20.28 -13.24
N GLY A 178 -25.21 -20.56 -14.41
CA GLY A 178 -25.52 -19.90 -15.68
C GLY A 178 -24.42 -18.92 -16.16
N ALA A 179 -24.52 -18.49 -17.42
CA ALA A 179 -23.49 -17.69 -18.08
C ALA A 179 -23.56 -16.18 -17.80
N GLU A 180 -24.63 -15.71 -17.16
CA GLU A 180 -24.81 -14.29 -16.84
C GLU A 180 -24.28 -13.96 -15.45
N LEU A 181 -23.40 -12.98 -15.38
CA LEU A 181 -22.86 -12.40 -14.15
C LEU A 181 -23.32 -10.95 -14.03
N GLY A 182 -23.86 -10.57 -12.88
CA GLY A 182 -24.21 -9.18 -12.58
C GLY A 182 -23.02 -8.44 -11.98
N PHE A 183 -22.25 -7.70 -12.79
CA PHE A 183 -21.16 -6.86 -12.32
C PHE A 183 -21.58 -5.40 -12.24
N MET A 184 -21.54 -4.80 -11.04
CA MET A 184 -21.88 -3.39 -10.80
C MET A 184 -23.23 -2.95 -11.42
N GLY A 185 -24.24 -3.84 -11.39
CA GLY A 185 -25.57 -3.58 -11.97
C GLY A 185 -25.70 -3.86 -13.47
N VAL A 186 -24.62 -4.20 -14.17
CA VAL A 186 -24.60 -4.60 -15.58
C VAL A 186 -24.54 -6.12 -15.69
N ARG A 187 -25.34 -6.71 -16.57
CA ARG A 187 -25.29 -8.14 -16.87
C ARG A 187 -24.22 -8.41 -17.91
N LEU A 188 -23.12 -9.02 -17.50
CA LEU A 188 -22.04 -9.48 -18.36
C LEU A 188 -22.22 -10.97 -18.62
N ASN A 189 -22.15 -11.35 -19.90
CA ASN A 189 -22.18 -12.76 -20.27
C ASN A 189 -20.75 -13.29 -20.35
N ALA A 190 -20.36 -14.18 -19.44
CA ALA A 190 -19.00 -14.67 -19.30
C ALA A 190 -18.57 -15.62 -20.43
N THR A 191 -19.51 -16.22 -21.18
CA THR A 191 -19.20 -17.09 -22.32
C THR A 191 -19.13 -16.32 -23.64
N ASN A 192 -19.68 -15.11 -23.70
CA ASN A 192 -19.71 -14.32 -24.93
C ASN A 192 -18.44 -13.49 -25.10
N ILE A 193 -17.75 -13.66 -26.24
CA ILE A 193 -16.51 -12.94 -26.58
C ILE A 193 -16.69 -11.42 -26.61
N ASN A 194 -17.90 -10.91 -26.87
CA ASN A 194 -18.19 -9.49 -26.89
C ASN A 194 -18.04 -8.84 -25.50
N SER A 195 -18.40 -9.55 -24.43
CA SER A 195 -18.22 -9.07 -23.05
C SER A 195 -16.73 -8.95 -22.72
N TRP A 196 -15.92 -9.91 -23.18
CA TRP A 196 -14.47 -9.91 -23.03
C TRP A 196 -13.80 -8.78 -23.80
N LEU A 197 -14.19 -8.57 -25.05
CA LEU A 197 -13.69 -7.45 -25.86
C LEU A 197 -14.09 -6.10 -25.27
N GLY A 198 -15.33 -5.97 -24.75
CA GLY A 198 -15.79 -4.77 -24.07
C GLY A 198 -14.97 -4.46 -22.82
N ALA A 199 -14.76 -5.44 -21.94
CA ALA A 199 -13.95 -5.28 -20.73
C ALA A 199 -12.48 -4.95 -21.08
N GLY A 200 -11.93 -5.62 -22.08
CA GLY A 200 -10.58 -5.34 -22.58
C GLY A 200 -10.44 -3.94 -23.17
N PHE A 201 -11.44 -3.46 -23.91
CA PHE A 201 -11.44 -2.11 -24.46
C PHE A 201 -11.48 -1.05 -23.36
N VAL A 202 -12.32 -1.24 -22.32
CA VAL A 202 -12.36 -0.35 -21.15
C VAL A 202 -11.02 -0.34 -20.42
N LEU A 203 -10.41 -1.51 -20.21
CA LEU A 203 -9.10 -1.62 -19.58
C LEU A 203 -8.02 -0.88 -20.36
N ILE A 204 -7.92 -1.11 -21.68
CA ILE A 204 -6.90 -0.48 -22.54
C ILE A 204 -7.10 1.04 -22.59
N THR A 205 -8.35 1.49 -22.74
CA THR A 205 -8.68 2.92 -22.76
C THR A 205 -8.34 3.58 -21.42
N GLY A 206 -8.69 2.93 -20.31
CA GLY A 206 -8.37 3.39 -18.96
C GLY A 206 -6.86 3.48 -18.73
N LEU A 207 -6.09 2.46 -19.12
CA LEU A 207 -4.63 2.46 -19.01
C LEU A 207 -3.97 3.54 -19.89
N GLY A 208 -4.46 3.73 -21.11
CA GLY A 208 -3.98 4.79 -22.02
C GLY A 208 -4.20 6.18 -21.44
N LEU A 209 -5.41 6.45 -20.94
CA LEU A 209 -5.74 7.73 -20.29
C LEU A 209 -4.96 7.94 -18.98
N PHE A 210 -4.76 6.86 -18.22
CA PHE A 210 -3.99 6.90 -16.98
C PHE A 210 -2.54 7.29 -17.24
N GLU A 211 -1.87 6.69 -18.23
CA GLU A 211 -0.48 7.01 -18.53
C GLU A 211 -0.31 8.45 -19.06
N LEU A 212 -1.27 8.97 -19.84
CA LEU A 212 -1.27 10.37 -20.26
C LEU A 212 -1.42 11.33 -19.08
N THR A 213 -2.40 11.07 -18.20
CA THR A 213 -2.66 11.90 -17.02
C THR A 213 -1.51 11.82 -16.02
N ARG A 214 -0.88 10.64 -15.89
CA ARG A 214 0.30 10.42 -15.04
C ARG A 214 1.49 11.25 -15.49
N ARG A 215 1.76 11.33 -16.79
CA ARG A 215 2.85 12.16 -17.30
C ARG A 215 2.64 13.63 -16.97
N GLN A 216 1.42 14.14 -17.17
CA GLN A 216 1.08 15.52 -16.82
C GLN A 216 1.21 15.80 -15.32
N PHE A 217 0.71 14.88 -14.48
CA PHE A 217 0.83 14.99 -13.03
C PHE A 217 2.29 15.01 -12.57
N LEU A 218 3.15 14.15 -13.13
CA LEU A 218 4.57 14.11 -12.75
C LEU A 218 5.29 15.43 -13.05
N THR A 219 4.97 16.09 -14.16
CA THR A 219 5.52 17.41 -14.49
C THR A 219 5.05 18.48 -13.49
N GLN A 220 3.74 18.59 -13.25
CA GLN A 220 3.18 19.55 -12.29
C GLN A 220 3.71 19.33 -10.86
N TRP A 221 3.84 18.06 -10.49
CA TRP A 221 4.39 17.67 -9.20
C TRP A 221 5.86 18.09 -9.05
N GLY A 222 6.68 17.90 -10.08
CA GLY A 222 8.08 18.31 -10.09
C GLY A 222 8.24 19.83 -9.94
N GLU A 223 7.45 20.61 -10.69
CA GLU A 223 7.46 22.08 -10.61
C GLU A 223 7.13 22.59 -9.19
N ILE A 224 6.11 22.01 -8.54
CA ILE A 224 5.72 22.37 -7.18
C ILE A 224 6.81 21.99 -6.17
N GLN A 225 7.47 20.84 -6.34
CA GLN A 225 8.58 20.45 -5.46
C GLN A 225 9.77 21.39 -5.59
N ASP A 226 10.14 21.78 -6.81
CA ASP A 226 11.23 22.73 -7.07
C ASP A 226 10.95 24.10 -6.44
N GLU A 227 9.69 24.55 -6.51
CA GLU A 227 9.26 25.81 -5.89
C GLU A 227 9.33 25.75 -4.36
N ILE A 228 8.86 24.65 -3.76
CA ILE A 228 8.96 24.42 -2.31
C ILE A 228 10.43 24.39 -1.86
N GLU A 229 11.32 23.75 -2.62
CA GLU A 229 12.75 23.69 -2.28
C GLU A 229 13.40 25.08 -2.34
N LYS A 230 13.08 25.89 -3.35
CA LYS A 230 13.55 27.28 -3.46
C LYS A 230 13.08 28.13 -2.29
N GLU A 231 11.82 27.98 -1.87
CA GLU A 231 11.26 28.71 -0.72
C GLU A 231 11.91 28.29 0.60
N ILE A 232 12.21 27.00 0.79
CA ILE A 232 12.95 26.52 1.98
C ILE A 232 14.35 27.14 2.01
N LYS A 233 15.11 27.07 0.91
CA LYS A 233 16.47 27.66 0.83
C LYS A 233 16.45 29.17 1.09
N ARG A 234 15.43 29.89 0.60
CA ARG A 234 15.26 31.32 0.86
C ARG A 234 15.10 31.62 2.35
N ARG A 235 14.34 30.79 3.08
CA ARG A 235 14.12 30.95 4.53
C ARG A 235 15.36 30.60 5.36
N GLU A 236 16.21 29.69 4.89
CA GLU A 236 17.48 29.35 5.56
C GLU A 236 18.56 30.44 5.40
N LEU A 237 18.43 31.30 4.39
CA LEU A 237 19.36 32.40 4.12
C LEU A 237 19.02 33.72 4.84
N LEU A 238 17.84 33.81 5.47
CA LEU A 238 17.35 34.96 6.25
C LEU A 238 17.57 34.73 7.75
#